data_AF-A0A7W3VQY8-F1
#
_entry.id   AF-A0A7W3VQY8-F1
#
_cell.length_a   1.000
_cell.length_b   1.000
_cell.length_c   1.000
_cell.angle_alpha   90.00
_cell.angle_beta   90.00
_cell.angle_gamma   90.00
#
_symmetry.space_group_name_H-M   'P 1'
#
loop_
_entity.id
_entity.type
_entity.pdbx_description
1 polymer ?
#
loop_
_entity_poly.entity_id
_entity_poly.type
_entity_poly.pdbx_seq_one_letter_code
_entity_poly.pdbx_strand_id
1 'polypeptide(L)'
;MKKIIVVAAFMLAGHFGFAQDAAFKADAEKYLEVSGQMKTFDYLTEEIIQNIPEAKRADFKKEFEASLADFKSQMAEIYMSEFTPSEMKELIKLYETPIGKKLYEKNKVLYDKGQAVGTEWGMGLQGLMMKYMEM
;
A
#
# COMPACT_ATOMS: atom_id res chain seq x y z
N MET A 1 15.10 47.26 -6.65
CA MET A 1 15.74 46.10 -6.00
C MET A 1 14.83 45.42 -4.97
N LYS A 2 14.29 46.12 -3.96
CA LYS A 2 13.39 45.51 -2.95
C LYS A 2 12.16 44.78 -3.54
N LYS A 3 11.53 45.34 -4.58
CA LYS A 3 10.40 44.72 -5.29
C LYS A 3 10.77 43.44 -6.06
N ILE A 4 12.00 43.35 -6.57
CA ILE A 4 12.51 42.16 -7.28
C ILE A 4 12.80 41.04 -6.27
N ILE A 5 13.33 41.38 -5.09
CA ILE A 5 13.59 40.42 -4.01
C ILE A 5 12.29 39.79 -3.50
N VAL A 6 11.23 40.58 -3.32
CA VAL A 6 9.92 40.07 -2.87
C VAL A 6 9.28 39.15 -3.92
N VAL A 7 9.38 39.49 -5.21
CA VAL A 7 8.86 38.68 -6.31
C VAL A 7 9.67 37.38 -6.47
N ALA A 8 10.98 37.43 -6.33
CA ALA A 8 11.83 36.24 -6.32
C ALA A 8 11.55 35.32 -5.12
N ALA A 9 11.33 35.90 -3.92
CA ALA A 9 10.98 35.14 -2.72
C ALA A 9 9.61 34.44 -2.85
N PHE A 10 8.62 35.11 -3.45
CA PHE A 10 7.30 34.51 -3.71
C PHE A 10 7.36 33.38 -4.77
N MET A 11 8.17 33.55 -5.82
CA MET A 11 8.39 32.47 -6.80
C MET A 11 9.10 31.25 -6.19
N LEU A 12 10.06 31.47 -5.30
CA LEU A 12 10.73 30.39 -4.59
C LEU A 12 9.78 29.64 -3.65
N ALA A 13 8.93 30.35 -2.90
CA ALA A 13 7.95 29.73 -1.99
C ALA A 13 6.99 28.75 -2.70
N GLY A 14 6.55 29.07 -3.92
CA GLY A 14 5.70 28.18 -4.71
C GLY A 14 6.37 26.86 -5.12
N HIS A 15 7.68 26.88 -5.39
CA HIS A 15 8.43 25.66 -5.74
C HIS A 15 8.62 24.73 -4.55
N PHE A 16 8.72 25.27 -3.33
CA PHE A 16 8.86 24.47 -2.11
C PHE A 16 7.59 23.69 -1.77
N GLY A 17 6.39 24.24 -2.05
CA GLY A 17 5.12 23.53 -1.82
C GLY A 17 4.97 22.28 -2.70
N PHE A 18 5.15 22.41 -4.01
CA PHE A 18 5.06 21.27 -4.94
C PHE A 18 6.13 20.20 -4.68
N ALA A 19 7.35 20.61 -4.32
CA ALA A 19 8.42 19.67 -3.99
C ALA A 19 8.14 18.90 -2.69
N GLN A 20 7.51 19.55 -1.71
CA GLN A 20 7.13 18.92 -0.45
C GLN A 20 6.01 17.88 -0.64
N ASP A 21 4.99 18.19 -1.43
CA ASP A 21 3.89 17.25 -1.70
C ASP A 21 4.37 16.03 -2.49
N ALA A 22 5.21 16.23 -3.51
CA ALA A 22 5.79 15.13 -4.28
C ALA A 22 6.66 14.21 -3.41
N ALA A 23 7.48 14.79 -2.52
CA ALA A 23 8.28 14.03 -1.58
C ALA A 23 7.41 13.27 -0.56
N PHE A 24 6.34 13.90 -0.08
CA PHE A 24 5.43 13.26 0.86
C PHE A 24 4.69 12.08 0.22
N LYS A 25 4.22 12.22 -1.02
CA LYS A 25 3.61 11.11 -1.77
C LYS A 25 4.59 9.97 -1.99
N ALA A 26 5.84 10.27 -2.37
CA ALA A 26 6.88 9.26 -2.53
C ALA A 26 7.17 8.50 -1.23
N ASP A 27 7.21 9.21 -0.08
CA ASP A 27 7.37 8.58 1.23
C ASP A 27 6.17 7.69 1.57
N ALA A 28 4.94 8.13 1.30
CA ALA A 28 3.73 7.34 1.52
C ALA A 28 3.69 6.07 0.65
N GLU A 29 4.07 6.16 -0.62
CA GLU A 29 4.22 4.98 -1.48
C GLU A 29 5.31 4.03 -0.98
N LYS A 30 6.46 4.57 -0.56
CA LYS A 30 7.55 3.78 0.04
C LYS A 30 7.07 3.04 1.28
N TYR A 31 6.28 3.70 2.14
CA TYR A 31 5.69 3.06 3.31
C TYR A 31 4.81 1.86 2.95
N LEU A 32 3.93 1.98 1.96
CA LEU A 32 3.08 0.87 1.49
C LEU A 32 3.92 -0.33 1.02
N GLU A 33 5.04 -0.06 0.34
CA GLU A 33 5.98 -1.08 -0.09
C GLU A 33 6.71 -1.73 1.09
N VAL A 34 7.37 -0.96 1.96
CA VAL A 34 8.20 -1.53 3.05
C VAL A 34 7.39 -2.14 4.18
N SER A 35 6.14 -1.69 4.38
CA SER A 35 5.22 -2.29 5.35
C SER A 35 4.66 -3.64 4.91
N GLY A 36 4.81 -3.97 3.62
CA GLY A 36 4.30 -5.21 3.05
C GLY A 36 2.79 -5.21 2.83
N GLN A 37 2.12 -4.05 2.88
CA GLN A 37 0.69 -3.96 2.56
C GLN A 37 0.40 -4.29 1.09
N MET A 38 1.34 -3.95 0.20
CA MET A 38 1.22 -4.29 -1.22
C MET A 38 1.46 -5.78 -1.52
N LYS A 39 2.14 -6.52 -0.62
CA LYS A 39 2.50 -7.94 -0.83
C LYS A 39 1.30 -8.85 -1.04
N THR A 40 0.19 -8.59 -0.35
CA THR A 40 -1.04 -9.38 -0.52
C THR A 40 -1.52 -9.32 -1.97
N PHE A 41 -1.41 -8.16 -2.61
CA PHE A 41 -1.77 -8.00 -4.01
C PHE A 41 -0.80 -8.72 -4.94
N ASP A 42 0.50 -8.78 -4.63
CA ASP A 42 1.45 -9.60 -5.39
C ASP A 42 1.01 -11.07 -5.44
N TYR A 43 0.61 -11.64 -4.29
CA TYR A 43 0.15 -13.04 -4.22
C TYR A 43 -1.15 -13.27 -5.01
N LEU A 44 -2.12 -12.36 -4.87
CA LEU A 44 -3.36 -12.42 -5.64
C LEU A 44 -3.09 -12.28 -7.14
N THR A 45 -2.12 -11.45 -7.52
CA THR A 45 -1.70 -11.27 -8.91
C THR A 45 -1.15 -12.55 -9.49
N GLU A 46 -0.27 -13.23 -8.76
CA GLU A 46 0.28 -14.52 -9.19
C GLU A 46 -0.83 -15.53 -9.47
N GLU A 47 -1.82 -15.63 -8.58
CA GLU A 47 -2.97 -16.51 -8.76
C GLU A 47 -3.83 -16.13 -9.97
N ILE A 48 -4.14 -14.84 -10.13
CA ILE A 48 -4.94 -14.35 -11.26
C ILE A 48 -4.23 -14.63 -12.58
N ILE A 49 -2.92 -14.36 -12.68
CA ILE A 49 -2.13 -14.57 -13.91
C ILE A 49 -2.13 -16.05 -14.33
N GLN A 50 -2.10 -16.99 -13.38
CA GLN A 50 -2.15 -18.42 -13.70
C GLN A 50 -3.45 -18.79 -14.43
N ASN A 51 -4.55 -18.11 -14.11
CA ASN A 51 -5.86 -18.30 -14.73
C ASN A 51 -6.01 -17.60 -16.10
N ILE A 52 -5.05 -16.76 -16.51
CA ILE A 52 -5.03 -16.11 -17.82
C ILE A 52 -4.41 -17.04 -18.86
N PRO A 53 -4.98 -17.16 -20.09
CA PRO A 53 -4.37 -17.92 -21.18
C PRO A 53 -2.92 -17.51 -21.43
N GLU A 54 -2.02 -18.48 -21.59
CA GLU A 54 -0.57 -18.25 -21.66
C GLU A 54 -0.19 -17.17 -22.70
N ALA A 55 -0.80 -17.22 -23.88
CA ALA A 55 -0.57 -16.26 -24.96
C ALA A 55 -0.93 -14.80 -24.60
N LYS A 56 -1.73 -14.57 -23.56
CA LYS A 56 -2.18 -13.25 -23.10
C LYS A 56 -1.53 -12.80 -21.80
N ARG A 57 -0.75 -13.68 -21.12
CA ARG A 57 -0.21 -13.40 -19.79
C ARG A 57 0.73 -12.19 -19.78
N ALA A 58 1.54 -12.01 -20.84
CA ALA A 58 2.48 -10.89 -20.91
C ALA A 58 1.75 -9.53 -20.98
N ASP A 59 0.76 -9.42 -21.86
CA ASP A 59 -0.06 -8.20 -22.03
C ASP A 59 -0.87 -7.92 -20.76
N PHE A 60 -1.53 -8.95 -20.22
CA PHE A 60 -2.27 -8.84 -18.97
C PHE A 60 -1.38 -8.39 -17.82
N LYS A 61 -0.19 -8.98 -17.65
CA LYS A 61 0.75 -8.61 -16.59
C LYS A 61 1.13 -7.13 -16.68
N LYS A 62 1.40 -6.63 -17.87
CA LYS A 62 1.75 -5.22 -18.09
C LYS A 62 0.60 -4.28 -17.71
N GLU A 63 -0.62 -4.58 -18.15
CA GLU A 63 -1.81 -3.77 -17.81
C GLU A 63 -2.11 -3.83 -16.31
N PHE A 64 -1.95 -5.01 -15.71
CA PHE A 64 -2.17 -5.23 -14.29
C PHE A 64 -1.14 -4.49 -13.42
N GLU A 65 0.14 -4.48 -13.79
CA GLU A 65 1.18 -3.71 -13.11
C GLU A 65 0.86 -2.20 -13.13
N ALA A 66 0.36 -1.68 -14.26
CA ALA A 66 -0.09 -0.28 -14.33
C ALA A 66 -1.30 -0.02 -13.43
N SER A 67 -2.26 -0.95 -13.36
CA SER A 67 -3.40 -0.87 -12.44
C SER A 67 -2.96 -0.91 -10.98
N LEU A 68 -1.98 -1.73 -10.61
CA LEU A 68 -1.44 -1.77 -9.25
C LEU A 68 -0.70 -0.49 -8.88
N ALA A 69 0.02 0.11 -9.84
CA ALA A 69 0.69 1.39 -9.62
C ALA A 69 -0.31 2.51 -9.34
N ASP A 70 -1.42 2.58 -10.08
CA ASP A 70 -2.49 3.54 -9.83
C ASP A 70 -3.13 3.32 -8.45
N PHE A 71 -3.44 2.07 -8.11
CA PHE A 71 -3.96 1.71 -6.79
C PHE A 71 -3.01 2.10 -5.66
N LYS A 72 -1.70 1.83 -5.79
CA LYS A 72 -0.68 2.25 -4.81
C LYS A 72 -0.67 3.76 -4.63
N SER A 73 -0.77 4.52 -5.72
CA SER A 73 -0.82 5.99 -5.71
C SER A 73 -2.07 6.50 -4.97
N GLN A 74 -3.25 5.92 -5.21
CA GLN A 74 -4.48 6.27 -4.50
C GLN A 74 -4.42 5.91 -3.02
N MET A 75 -3.85 4.75 -2.68
CA MET A 75 -3.61 4.36 -1.29
C MET A 75 -2.67 5.36 -0.60
N ALA A 76 -1.60 5.78 -1.28
CA ALA A 76 -0.67 6.77 -0.73
C ALA A 76 -1.37 8.10 -0.41
N GLU A 77 -2.32 8.54 -1.23
CA GLU A 77 -3.12 9.75 -0.98
C GLU A 77 -4.00 9.63 0.28
N ILE A 78 -4.58 8.45 0.54
CA ILE A 78 -5.31 8.18 1.79
C ILE A 78 -4.35 8.30 2.99
N TYR A 79 -3.15 7.73 2.90
CA TYR A 79 -2.18 7.88 3.98
C TYR A 79 -1.72 9.34 4.15
N MET A 80 -1.63 10.11 3.07
CA MET A 80 -1.30 11.54 3.16
C MET A 80 -2.41 12.39 3.81
N SER A 81 -3.68 11.94 3.80
CA SER A 81 -4.75 12.64 4.51
C SER A 81 -4.76 12.40 6.01
N GLU A 82 -4.24 11.24 6.45
CA GLU A 82 -4.30 10.82 7.86
C GLU A 82 -2.99 11.07 8.62
N PHE A 83 -1.87 11.22 7.92
CA PHE A 83 -0.55 11.38 8.52
C PHE A 83 0.14 12.66 8.07
N THR A 84 1.07 13.14 8.87
CA THR A 84 2.00 14.20 8.48
C THR A 84 3.23 13.64 7.77
N PRO A 85 3.97 14.45 6.99
CA PRO A 85 5.23 14.04 6.39
C PRO A 85 6.26 13.51 7.40
N SER A 86 6.27 14.05 8.63
CA SER A 86 7.16 13.59 9.71
C SER A 86 6.77 12.20 10.22
N GLU A 87 5.48 11.97 10.49
CA GLU A 87 5.00 10.68 10.97
C GLU A 87 5.20 9.59 9.93
N MET A 88 5.00 9.90 8.66
CA MET A 88 5.27 8.95 7.57
C MET A 88 6.72 8.47 7.57
N LYS A 89 7.69 9.36 7.81
CA LYS A 89 9.10 8.99 7.92
C LYS A 89 9.37 8.12 9.15
N GLU A 90 8.69 8.36 10.26
CA GLU A 90 8.80 7.52 11.45
C GLU A 90 8.22 6.11 11.21
N LEU A 91 7.09 6.02 10.50
CA LEU A 91 6.51 4.74 10.09
C LEU A 91 7.47 3.96 9.19
N ILE A 92 8.06 4.59 8.18
CA ILE A 92 9.06 3.95 7.31
C ILE A 92 10.25 3.44 8.15
N LYS A 93 10.75 4.26 9.07
CA LYS A 93 11.88 3.90 9.94
C LYS A 93 11.59 2.67 10.79
N LEU A 94 10.36 2.50 11.28
CA LEU A 94 9.94 1.28 11.99
C LEU A 94 10.14 0.03 11.13
N TYR A 95 9.73 0.07 9.86
CA TYR A 95 9.87 -1.06 8.94
C TYR A 95 11.31 -1.28 8.45
N GLU A 96 12.18 -0.27 8.54
CA GLU A 96 13.61 -0.41 8.27
C GLU A 96 14.40 -1.07 9.42
N THR A 97 13.81 -1.21 10.61
CA THR A 97 14.41 -1.96 11.74
C THR A 97 14.54 -3.45 11.44
N PRO A 98 15.42 -4.20 12.15
CA PRO A 98 15.51 -5.65 11.99
C PRO A 98 14.19 -6.38 12.22
N ILE A 99 13.39 -5.94 13.20
CA ILE A 99 12.08 -6.55 13.46
C ILE A 99 11.05 -6.18 12.38
N GLY A 100 11.07 -4.94 11.88
CA GLY A 100 10.23 -4.49 10.77
C GLY A 100 10.50 -5.28 9.48
N LYS A 101 11.78 -5.45 9.13
CA LYS A 101 12.20 -6.30 8.00
C LYS A 101 11.77 -7.75 8.17
N LYS A 102 11.95 -8.32 9.38
CA LYS A 102 11.47 -9.67 9.69
C LYS A 102 9.96 -9.78 9.52
N LEU A 103 9.18 -8.77 9.93
CA LEU A 103 7.73 -8.75 9.74
C LEU A 103 7.37 -8.77 8.26
N TYR A 104 8.04 -7.94 7.44
CA TYR A 104 7.89 -7.94 5.99
C TYR A 104 8.20 -9.31 5.35
N GLU A 105 9.33 -9.94 5.72
CA GLU A 105 9.70 -11.28 5.24
C GLU A 105 8.70 -12.36 5.64
N LYS A 106 8.07 -12.22 6.81
CA LYS A 106 7.07 -13.17 7.32
C LYS A 106 5.66 -12.90 6.80
N ASN A 107 5.44 -11.83 6.03
CA ASN A 107 4.12 -11.45 5.53
C ASN A 107 3.43 -12.62 4.81
N LYS A 108 4.10 -13.32 3.87
CA LYS A 108 3.52 -14.50 3.20
C LYS A 108 3.14 -15.62 4.16
N VAL A 109 4.05 -15.97 5.08
CA VAL A 109 3.82 -17.05 6.05
C VAL A 109 2.65 -16.73 6.98
N LEU A 110 2.51 -15.45 7.38
CA LEU A 110 1.39 -14.99 8.19
C LEU A 110 0.08 -14.99 7.39
N TYR A 111 0.12 -14.57 6.12
CA TYR A 111 -1.03 -14.62 5.21
C TYR A 111 -1.55 -16.05 5.04
N ASP A 112 -0.69 -16.99 4.65
CA ASP A 112 -1.04 -18.40 4.41
C ASP A 112 -1.64 -19.04 5.69
N LYS A 113 -1.04 -18.78 6.85
CA LYS A 113 -1.55 -19.27 8.15
C LYS A 113 -2.87 -18.61 8.54
N GLY A 114 -3.00 -17.30 8.31
CA GLY A 114 -4.20 -16.54 8.60
C GLY A 114 -5.40 -17.01 7.78
N GLN A 115 -5.18 -17.36 6.51
CA GLN A 115 -6.22 -17.91 5.64
C GLN A 115 -6.79 -19.23 6.19
N ALA A 116 -5.94 -20.13 6.69
CA ALA A 116 -6.38 -21.38 7.31
C ALA A 116 -7.24 -21.11 8.56
N VAL A 117 -6.77 -20.23 9.46
CA VAL A 117 -7.52 -19.84 10.66
C VAL A 117 -8.85 -19.17 10.32
N GLY A 118 -8.85 -18.26 9.34
CA GLY A 118 -10.06 -17.56 8.89
C GLY A 118 -11.10 -18.51 8.28
N THR A 119 -10.65 -19.53 7.55
CA THR A 119 -11.53 -20.56 6.99
C THR A 119 -12.22 -21.38 8.09
N GLU A 120 -11.46 -21.82 9.10
CA GLU A 120 -12.01 -22.54 10.25
C GLU A 120 -13.03 -21.70 11.03
N TRP A 121 -12.68 -20.44 11.30
CA TRP A 121 -13.58 -19.51 11.97
C TRP A 121 -14.86 -19.26 11.16
N GLY A 122 -14.76 -19.10 9.82
CA GLY A 122 -15.90 -18.91 8.94
C GLY A 122 -16.90 -20.06 8.96
N MET A 123 -16.43 -21.31 9.01
CA MET A 123 -17.29 -22.50 9.17
C MET A 123 -18.00 -22.48 10.53
N GLY A 124 -17.28 -22.14 11.61
CA GLY A 124 -17.87 -22.00 12.94
C GLY A 124 -18.93 -20.88 13.00
N LEU A 125 -18.67 -19.76 12.34
CA LEU A 125 -19.59 -18.63 12.24
C LEU A 125 -20.88 -19.01 11.50
N GLN A 126 -20.81 -19.78 10.42
CA GLN A 126 -22.00 -20.27 9.72
C GLN A 126 -22.89 -21.11 10.65
N GLY A 127 -22.29 -22.01 11.44
CA GLY A 127 -23.01 -22.78 12.46
C GLY A 127 -23.67 -21.89 13.51
N LEU A 128 -22.94 -20.87 13.97
CA LEU A 128 -23.49 -19.87 14.91
C LEU A 128 -24.69 -19.13 14.29
N MET A 129 -24.56 -18.65 13.05
CA MET A 129 -25.65 -17.93 12.37
C MET A 129 -26.89 -18.79 12.18
N MET A 130 -26.75 -20.05 11.76
CA MET A 130 -27.88 -20.98 11.60
C MET A 130 -28.68 -21.14 12.90
N LYS A 131 -28.00 -21.25 14.05
CA LYS A 131 -28.64 -21.31 15.38
C LYS A 131 -29.55 -20.11 15.67
N TYR A 132 -29.26 -18.93 15.12
CA TYR A 132 -30.05 -17.71 15.32
C TYR A 132 -30.98 -17.38 14.14
N MET A 133 -30.86 -18.09 13.01
CA MET A 133 -31.77 -17.97 11.86
C MET A 133 -32.96 -18.95 11.94
N GLU A 134 -32.84 -20.03 12.71
CA GLU A 134 -33.98 -20.83 13.15
C GLU A 134 -34.78 -20.06 14.23
N MET A 135 -35.56 -19.07 13.81
CA MET A 135 -36.68 -18.48 14.57
C MET A 135 -38.00 -18.81 13.88
#